data_AF-A0A1E9EIG9-F1
#
_entry.id   AF-A0A1E9EIG9-F1
#
_cell.length_a   1.000
_cell.length_b   1.000
_cell.length_c   1.000
_cell.angle_alpha   90.00
_cell.angle_beta   90.00
_cell.angle_gamma   90.00
#
_symmetry.space_group_name_H-M   'P 1'
#
loop_
_entity.id
_entity.type
_entity.pdbx_description
1 polymer ?
#
loop_
_entity_poly.entity_id
_entity_poly.type
_entity_poly.pdbx_seq_one_letter_code
_entity_poly.pdbx_strand_id
1 'polypeptide(L)'
;MRAKIIQEFKGEINDVKFTNEQVYRTSEYLIENIENKFGEVSKNFVEDLKNTIESAAYKYDTFDFKMFEESVINSLNEAKIAKELKINYEGIDWKMESINKNLRENKYIFKIEKEKEKYFWKNKIDKGKSKGLGR
;
A
#
# COMPACT_ATOMS: atom_id res chain seq x y z
N MET A 1 -12.91 -36.56 14.70
CA MET A 1 -13.51 -35.29 14.21
C MET A 1 -13.96 -35.49 12.77
N ARG A 2 -15.18 -35.09 12.39
CA ARG A 2 -15.61 -35.01 10.99
C ARG A 2 -15.67 -33.53 10.63
N ALA A 3 -14.87 -33.10 9.67
CA ALA A 3 -14.84 -31.72 9.19
C ALA A 3 -15.06 -31.69 7.67
N LYS A 4 -15.77 -30.68 7.20
CA LYS A 4 -15.96 -30.39 5.76
C LYS A 4 -15.97 -28.88 5.56
N ILE A 5 -15.42 -28.42 4.45
CA ILE A 5 -15.59 -27.04 3.98
C ILE A 5 -17.04 -26.94 3.44
N ILE A 6 -17.82 -26.00 3.97
CA ILE A 6 -19.20 -25.74 3.51
C ILE A 6 -19.21 -24.71 2.39
N GLN A 7 -18.44 -23.63 2.56
CA GLN A 7 -18.27 -22.56 1.60
C GLN A 7 -16.84 -22.03 1.72
N GLU A 8 -16.18 -21.83 0.58
CA GLU A 8 -14.87 -21.22 0.52
C GLU A 8 -14.98 -19.70 0.66
N PHE A 9 -13.99 -19.09 1.32
CA PHE A 9 -13.88 -17.65 1.42
C PHE A 9 -13.67 -17.02 0.04
N LYS A 10 -14.38 -15.92 -0.24
CA LYS A 10 -14.19 -15.06 -1.41
C LYS A 10 -14.37 -13.62 -0.98
N GLY A 11 -13.29 -12.83 -1.06
CA GLY A 11 -13.28 -11.40 -0.78
C GLY A 11 -12.83 -10.60 -1.99
N GLU A 12 -13.11 -9.31 -2.01
CA GLU A 12 -12.67 -8.40 -3.08
C GLU A 12 -12.30 -7.04 -2.50
N ILE A 13 -11.16 -6.50 -2.91
CA ILE A 13 -10.70 -5.14 -2.59
C ILE A 13 -10.27 -4.50 -3.91
N ASN A 14 -10.85 -3.35 -4.28
CA ASN A 14 -10.56 -2.64 -5.54
C ASN A 14 -10.51 -3.57 -6.78
N ASP A 15 -11.55 -4.40 -6.96
CA ASP A 15 -11.67 -5.40 -8.03
C ASP A 15 -10.55 -6.47 -8.07
N VAL A 16 -9.81 -6.63 -6.97
CA VAL A 16 -8.82 -7.71 -6.76
C VAL A 16 -9.45 -8.77 -5.87
N LYS A 17 -9.54 -9.99 -6.39
CA LYS A 17 -10.16 -11.12 -5.69
C LYS A 17 -9.19 -11.81 -4.74
N PHE A 18 -9.71 -12.22 -3.58
CA PHE A 18 -9.00 -12.96 -2.55
C PHE A 18 -9.73 -14.27 -2.26
N THR A 19 -8.99 -15.37 -2.19
CA THR A 19 -9.52 -16.70 -1.82
C THR A 19 -8.98 -17.19 -0.48
N ASN A 20 -7.95 -16.52 0.06
CA ASN A 20 -7.41 -16.75 1.40
C ASN A 20 -7.92 -15.65 2.34
N GLU A 21 -8.69 -16.02 3.36
CA GLU A 21 -9.29 -15.07 4.30
C GLU A 21 -8.25 -14.30 5.10
N GLN A 22 -7.18 -14.96 5.54
CA GLN A 22 -6.15 -14.32 6.34
C GLN A 22 -5.40 -13.25 5.51
N VAL A 23 -5.08 -13.56 4.26
CA VAL A 23 -4.47 -12.59 3.32
C VAL A 23 -5.41 -11.42 3.05
N TYR A 24 -6.72 -11.69 2.89
CA TYR A 24 -7.73 -10.65 2.71
C TYR A 24 -7.77 -9.71 3.92
N ARG A 25 -7.89 -10.24 5.14
CA ARG A 25 -7.99 -9.42 6.36
C ARG A 25 -6.76 -8.56 6.58
N THR A 26 -5.58 -9.13 6.41
CA THR A 26 -4.32 -8.37 6.52
C THR A 26 -4.21 -7.31 5.43
N SER A 27 -4.64 -7.61 4.20
CA SER A 27 -4.65 -6.63 3.10
C SER A 27 -5.64 -5.50 3.37
N GLU A 28 -6.87 -5.82 3.77
CA GLU A 28 -7.94 -4.87 4.15
C GLU A 28 -7.45 -3.90 5.23
N TYR A 29 -6.90 -4.44 6.32
CA TYR A 29 -6.37 -3.65 7.43
C TYR A 29 -5.25 -2.70 6.99
N LEU A 30 -4.25 -3.19 6.25
CA LEU A 30 -3.14 -2.37 5.80
C LEU A 30 -3.57 -1.30 4.79
N ILE A 31 -4.45 -1.66 3.86
CA ILE A 31 -4.97 -0.73 2.85
C ILE A 31 -5.75 0.40 3.53
N GLU A 32 -6.66 0.10 4.46
CA GLU A 32 -7.42 1.11 5.19
C GLU A 32 -6.51 2.12 5.89
N ASN A 33 -5.47 1.64 6.59
CA ASN A 33 -4.50 2.51 7.27
C ASN A 33 -3.68 3.36 6.29
N ILE A 34 -3.27 2.79 5.16
CA ILE A 34 -2.55 3.50 4.10
C ILE A 34 -3.45 4.56 3.46
N GLU A 35 -4.71 4.23 3.15
CA GLU A 35 -5.67 5.16 2.57
C GLU A 35 -6.00 6.32 3.51
N ASN A 36 -6.12 6.05 4.81
CA ASN A 36 -6.30 7.10 5.82
C ASN A 36 -5.14 8.12 5.83
N LYS A 37 -3.93 7.72 5.46
CA LYS A 37 -2.74 8.59 5.48
C LYS A 37 -2.43 9.24 4.12
N PHE A 38 -2.47 8.47 3.04
CA PHE A 38 -2.03 8.87 1.71
C PHE A 38 -3.18 8.99 0.69
N GLY A 39 -4.37 8.54 1.04
CA GLY A 39 -5.56 8.52 0.17
C GLY A 39 -5.73 7.22 -0.59
N GLU A 40 -6.86 7.12 -1.31
CA GLU A 40 -7.29 5.90 -2.00
C GLU A 40 -6.20 5.27 -2.86
N VAL A 41 -5.97 3.97 -2.66
CA VAL A 41 -4.93 3.20 -3.35
C VAL A 41 -5.40 2.69 -4.70
N SER A 42 -4.45 2.48 -5.61
CA SER A 42 -4.73 1.94 -6.94
C SER A 42 -4.84 0.42 -6.93
N LYS A 43 -5.60 -0.14 -7.87
CA LYS A 43 -5.78 -1.59 -8.03
C LYS A 43 -4.46 -2.37 -8.10
N ASN A 44 -3.47 -1.86 -8.83
CA ASN A 44 -2.16 -2.50 -8.95
C ASN A 44 -1.38 -2.52 -7.61
N PHE A 45 -1.59 -1.54 -6.73
CA PHE A 45 -1.04 -1.60 -5.37
C PHE A 45 -1.69 -2.74 -4.56
N VAL A 46 -3.01 -2.89 -4.63
CA VAL A 46 -3.74 -3.96 -3.95
C VAL A 46 -3.28 -5.34 -4.43
N GLU A 47 -3.09 -5.50 -5.74
CA GLU A 47 -2.60 -6.74 -6.34
C GLU A 47 -1.17 -7.08 -5.90
N ASP A 48 -0.26 -6.10 -5.93
CA ASP A 48 1.13 -6.30 -5.49
C ASP A 48 1.22 -6.57 -3.98
N LEU A 49 0.39 -5.93 -3.15
CA LEU A 49 0.34 -6.18 -1.72
C LEU A 49 -0.15 -7.60 -1.42
N LYS A 50 -1.26 -8.01 -2.05
CA LYS A 50 -1.78 -9.38 -1.95
C LYS A 50 -0.70 -10.40 -2.29
N ASN A 51 -0.08 -10.28 -3.46
CA ASN A 51 0.95 -11.20 -3.94
C ASN A 51 2.17 -11.24 -3.01
N THR A 52 2.52 -10.10 -2.40
CA THR A 52 3.60 -9.99 -1.42
C THR A 52 3.28 -10.78 -0.16
N ILE A 53 2.08 -10.63 0.40
CA ILE A 53 1.65 -11.34 1.61
C ILE A 53 1.56 -12.85 1.35
N GLU A 54 0.95 -13.27 0.22
CA GLU A 54 0.87 -14.68 -0.17
C GLU A 54 2.26 -15.30 -0.32
N SER A 55 3.17 -14.58 -0.98
CA SER A 55 4.55 -15.03 -1.16
C SER A 55 5.31 -15.13 0.17
N ALA A 56 5.08 -14.20 1.10
CA ALA A 56 5.71 -14.23 2.41
C ALA A 56 5.17 -15.41 3.24
N ALA A 57 3.84 -15.55 3.33
CA ALA A 57 3.19 -16.64 4.05
C ALA A 57 3.59 -18.03 3.52
N TYR A 58 3.85 -18.16 2.21
CA TYR A 58 4.29 -19.43 1.63
C TYR A 58 5.79 -19.72 1.84
N LYS A 59 6.64 -18.67 1.88
CA LYS A 59 8.11 -18.83 1.88
C LYS A 59 8.76 -18.82 3.26
N TYR A 60 8.05 -18.40 4.30
CA TYR A 60 8.57 -18.32 5.65
C TYR A 60 7.75 -19.23 6.56
N ASP A 61 8.36 -20.32 7.03
CA ASP A 61 7.72 -21.27 7.95
C ASP A 61 7.26 -20.59 9.25
N THR A 62 7.91 -19.49 9.63
CA THR A 62 7.63 -18.69 10.82
C THR A 62 6.92 -17.37 10.49
N PHE A 63 6.27 -17.26 9.31
CA PHE A 63 5.53 -16.04 8.97
C PHE A 63 4.36 -15.85 9.92
N ASP A 64 4.32 -14.69 10.57
CA ASP A 64 3.21 -14.27 11.41
C ASP A 64 2.55 -13.02 10.81
N PHE A 65 1.25 -13.13 10.53
CA PHE A 65 0.50 -12.05 9.90
C PHE A 65 0.45 -10.79 10.79
N LYS A 66 0.37 -10.95 12.11
CA LYS A 66 0.33 -9.82 13.03
C LYS A 66 1.70 -9.12 13.09
N MET A 67 2.79 -9.86 13.12
CA MET A 67 4.14 -9.29 13.05
C MET A 67 4.38 -8.55 11.73
N PHE A 68 3.85 -9.07 10.62
CA PHE A 68 3.86 -8.38 9.33
C PHE A 68 3.07 -7.07 9.40
N GLU A 69 1.83 -7.10 9.92
CA GLU A 69 1.00 -5.92 10.09
C GLU A 69 1.71 -4.85 10.92
N GLU A 70 2.23 -5.20 12.10
CA GLU A 70 2.96 -4.29 12.98
C GLU A 70 4.19 -3.68 12.27
N SER A 71 4.94 -4.48 11.53
CA SER A 71 6.12 -4.03 10.78
C SER A 71 5.77 -2.99 9.69
N VAL A 72 4.68 -3.21 8.97
CA VAL A 72 4.20 -2.28 7.93
C VAL A 72 3.60 -1.03 8.56
N ILE A 73 2.83 -1.16 9.65
CA ILE A 73 2.23 -0.02 10.36
C ILE A 73 3.31 0.88 10.98
N ASN A 74 4.37 0.30 11.55
CA ASN A 74 5.50 1.07 12.04
C ASN A 74 6.16 1.89 10.93
N SER A 75 6.41 1.27 9.77
CA SER A 75 6.92 1.99 8.61
C SER A 75 5.95 3.06 8.10
N LEU A 76 4.64 2.77 8.10
CA LEU A 76 3.61 3.72 7.71
C LEU A 76 3.61 4.93 8.65
N ASN A 77 3.74 4.74 9.95
CA ASN A 77 3.77 5.81 10.95
C ASN A 77 4.95 6.77 10.72
N GLU A 78 6.12 6.24 10.37
CA GLU A 78 7.32 7.01 10.08
C GLU A 78 7.28 7.74 8.73
N ALA A 79 6.66 7.13 7.71
CA ALA A 79 6.60 7.68 6.36
C ALA A 79 5.77 8.98 6.29
N LYS A 80 6.32 10.03 5.65
CA LYS A 80 5.61 11.31 5.45
C LYS A 80 4.82 11.36 4.15
N ILE A 81 5.23 10.54 3.19
CA ILE A 81 4.66 10.42 1.83
C ILE A 81 4.74 8.95 1.39
N ALA A 82 3.87 8.52 0.49
CA ALA A 82 3.72 7.11 0.13
C ALA A 82 5.03 6.46 -0.35
N LYS A 83 5.90 7.19 -1.05
CA LYS A 83 7.20 6.65 -1.52
C LYS A 83 8.18 6.28 -0.41
N GLU A 84 7.96 6.76 0.82
CA GLU A 84 8.76 6.45 2.00
C GLU A 84 8.25 5.22 2.76
N LEU A 85 7.02 4.76 2.47
CA LEU A 85 6.47 3.52 3.03
C LEU A 85 7.32 2.33 2.61
N LYS A 86 7.59 1.43 3.55
CA LYS A 86 8.24 0.15 3.31
C LYS A 86 7.35 -1.00 3.76
N ILE A 87 7.01 -1.86 2.81
CA ILE A 87 6.45 -3.17 3.10
C ILE A 87 7.58 -4.07 3.56
N ASN A 88 7.53 -4.54 4.80
CA ASN A 88 8.61 -5.30 5.42
C ASN A 88 8.07 -6.28 6.46
N TYR A 89 8.86 -7.28 6.82
CA TYR A 89 8.58 -8.24 7.87
C TYR A 89 9.75 -8.28 8.84
N GLU A 90 9.58 -7.73 10.05
CA GLU A 90 10.65 -7.64 11.05
C GLU A 90 11.91 -6.96 10.50
N GLY A 91 11.73 -5.90 9.70
CA GLY A 91 12.83 -5.18 9.03
C GLY A 91 13.40 -5.88 7.80
N ILE A 92 12.94 -7.09 7.46
CA ILE A 92 13.32 -7.80 6.24
C ILE A 92 12.45 -7.26 5.10
N ASP A 93 13.06 -6.53 4.15
CA ASP A 93 12.38 -5.92 3.00
C ASP A 93 12.83 -6.49 1.64
N TRP A 94 13.97 -7.20 1.57
CA TRP A 94 14.52 -7.72 0.31
C TRP A 94 13.61 -8.72 -0.40
N LYS A 95 12.76 -9.47 0.33
CA LYS A 95 11.74 -10.34 -0.27
C LYS A 95 10.48 -9.58 -0.72
N MET A 96 10.32 -8.33 -0.30
CA MET A 96 9.28 -7.38 -0.73
C MET A 96 9.84 -6.30 -1.68
N GLU A 97 11.03 -6.50 -2.24
CA GLU A 97 11.74 -5.46 -3.01
C GLU A 97 10.94 -4.98 -4.23
N SER A 98 10.13 -5.83 -4.86
CA SER A 98 9.30 -5.44 -6.00
C SER A 98 8.28 -4.35 -5.64
N ILE A 99 7.48 -4.56 -4.59
CA ILE A 99 6.48 -3.58 -4.15
C ILE A 99 7.15 -2.31 -3.61
N ASN A 100 8.25 -2.45 -2.86
CA ASN A 100 9.00 -1.31 -2.33
C ASN A 100 9.72 -0.50 -3.41
N LYS A 101 10.20 -1.14 -4.48
CA LYS A 101 10.73 -0.45 -5.66
C LYS A 101 9.63 0.32 -6.38
N ASN A 102 8.47 -0.29 -6.58
CA ASN A 102 7.33 0.38 -7.23
C ASN A 102 6.82 1.58 -6.41
N LEU A 103 6.83 1.52 -5.07
CA LEU A 103 6.56 2.66 -4.19
C LEU A 103 7.58 3.79 -4.40
N ARG A 104 8.88 3.48 -4.35
CA ARG A 104 9.96 4.47 -4.55
C ARG A 104 9.94 5.12 -5.93
N GLU A 105 9.57 4.36 -6.95
CA GLU A 105 9.46 4.81 -8.35
C GLU A 105 8.11 5.50 -8.67
N ASN A 106 7.23 5.68 -7.67
CA ASN A 106 5.92 6.31 -7.80
C ASN A 106 5.02 5.67 -8.89
N LYS A 107 5.04 4.34 -8.98
CA LYS A 107 4.23 3.59 -9.96
C LYS A 107 2.78 3.37 -9.52
N TYR A 108 2.49 3.66 -8.26
CA TYR A 108 1.14 3.59 -7.71
C TYR A 108 0.51 4.97 -7.66
N ILE A 109 -0.81 5.00 -7.84
CA ILE A 109 -1.60 6.19 -7.69
C ILE A 109 -2.22 6.17 -6.29
N PHE A 110 -2.00 7.25 -5.53
CA PHE A 110 -2.72 7.59 -4.30
C PHE A 110 -3.51 8.87 -4.54
N LYS A 111 -4.84 8.83 -4.46
CA LYS A 111 -5.69 9.94 -4.98
C LYS A 111 -5.48 11.27 -4.25
N ILE A 112 -5.32 11.27 -2.92
CA ILE A 112 -5.09 12.51 -2.16
C ILE A 112 -3.71 13.12 -2.47
N GLU A 113 -2.67 12.29 -2.64
CA GLU A 113 -1.35 12.79 -3.04
C GLU A 113 -1.36 13.47 -4.40
N LYS A 114 -2.08 12.90 -5.38
CA LYS A 114 -2.26 13.54 -6.70
C LYS A 114 -2.94 14.90 -6.60
N GLU A 115 -3.92 15.05 -5.72
CA GLU A 115 -4.57 16.33 -5.49
C GLU A 115 -3.60 17.34 -4.88
N LYS A 116 -2.85 16.95 -3.83
CA LYS A 116 -1.82 17.80 -3.20
C LYS A 116 -0.75 18.25 -4.21
N GLU A 117 -0.23 17.35 -5.03
CA GLU A 117 0.73 17.69 -6.09
C GLU A 117 0.13 18.66 -7.12
N LYS A 118 -1.09 18.39 -7.59
CA LYS A 118 -1.81 19.26 -8.54
C LYS A 118 -1.99 20.67 -7.97
N TYR A 119 -2.37 20.81 -6.70
CA TYR A 119 -2.49 22.11 -6.04
C TYR A 119 -1.13 22.81 -5.87
N PHE A 120 -0.08 22.06 -5.51
CA PHE A 120 1.27 22.61 -5.37
C PHE A 120 1.79 23.20 -6.69
N TRP A 121 1.69 22.45 -7.79
CA TRP A 121 2.13 22.92 -9.11
C TRP A 121 1.30 24.09 -9.63
N LYS A 122 -0.03 24.08 -9.43
CA LYS A 122 -0.90 25.20 -9.78
C LYS A 122 -0.48 26.49 -9.06
N ASN A 123 -0.27 26.43 -7.75
CA ASN A 123 0.18 27.57 -6.96
C ASN A 123 1.57 28.10 -7.36
N LYS A 124 2.47 27.21 -7.80
CA LYS A 124 3.82 27.60 -8.28
C LYS A 124 3.75 28.34 -9.62
N ILE A 125 2.89 27.88 -10.54
CA ILE A 125 2.66 28.54 -11.85
C ILE A 125 2.03 29.92 -11.64
N ASP A 126 1.03 30.03 -10.77
CA ASP A 126 0.32 31.30 -10.52
C ASP A 126 1.25 32.35 -9.88
N LYS A 127 2.13 31.96 -8.94
CA LYS A 127 3.18 32.85 -8.39
C LYS A 127 4.25 33.27 -9.40
N GLY A 128 4.52 32.44 -10.42
CA GLY A 128 5.45 32.78 -11.49
C GLY A 128 4.92 33.85 -12.45
N LYS A 129 3.59 33.88 -12.68
CA LYS A 129 2.94 34.86 -13.55
C LYS A 129 2.84 36.27 -12.93
N SER A 130 2.77 36.38 -11.60
CA SER A 130 2.65 37.68 -10.92
C SER A 130 3.94 38.52 -10.91
N LYS A 131 5.11 37.92 -11.20
CA LYS A 131 6.42 38.61 -11.20
C LYS A 131 6.84 39.18 -12.56
N GLY A 132 6.03 39.01 -13.62
CA GLY A 132 6.40 39.37 -14.99
C GLY A 132 5.78 40.66 -15.56
N LEU A 133 4.97 41.41 -14.79
CA LEU A 133 4.21 42.57 -15.28
C LEU A 133 4.68 43.92 -14.73
N GLY A 134 5.92 44.00 -14.25
CA GLY A 134 6.57 45.27 -13.90
C GLY A 134 7.58 45.68 -14.98
N ARG A 135 7.10 46.36 -16.02
CA ARG A 135 7.92 47.21 -16.90
C ARG A 135 7.18 48.53 -17.09
#